data_AF-A0A2D2ATB9-F1
#
_entry.id   AF-A0A2D2ATB9-F1
#
_cell.length_a   1.000
_cell.length_b   1.000
_cell.length_c   1.000
_cell.angle_alpha   90.00
_cell.angle_beta   90.00
_cell.angle_gamma   90.00
#
_symmetry.space_group_name_H-M   'P 1'
#
loop_
_entity.id
_entity.type
_entity.pdbx_description
1 polymer ?
#
loop_
_entity_poly.entity_id
_entity_poly.type
_entity_poly.pdbx_seq_one_letter_code
_entity_poly.pdbx_strand_id
1 'polypeptide(L)'
;METWRGKSGDPLRGKLGLSQSTKTAADGEAVFWLRRAEAVGCGIDASGQMRCLTAGADATCVLAIGFDKQGKVKTWRISGAPPACQMFVDELTPS
;
A
#
# COMPACT_ATOMS: atom_id res chain seq x y z
N MET A 1 -9.94 7.17 10.24
CA MET A 1 -9.59 6.03 9.35
C MET A 1 -10.77 5.06 9.24
N GLU A 2 -11.86 5.48 8.59
CA GLU A 2 -13.08 4.64 8.40
C GLU A 2 -13.66 4.76 6.98
N THR A 3 -12.98 5.50 6.10
CA THR A 3 -13.55 6.06 4.87
C THR A 3 -14.07 5.04 3.86
N TRP A 4 -13.66 3.77 3.96
CA TRP A 4 -14.03 2.72 3.01
C TRP A 4 -14.92 1.61 3.59
N ARG A 5 -15.03 1.46 4.91
CA ARG A 5 -15.79 0.36 5.52
C ARG A 5 -17.24 0.40 5.06
N GLY A 6 -17.76 -0.73 4.58
CA GLY A 6 -19.13 -0.87 4.07
C GLY A 6 -19.36 -0.35 2.65
N LYS A 7 -18.39 0.32 2.03
CA LYS A 7 -18.46 0.74 0.62
C LYS A 7 -18.07 -0.39 -0.32
N SER A 8 -18.53 -0.33 -1.57
CA SER A 8 -18.06 -1.25 -2.62
C SER A 8 -16.53 -1.15 -2.78
N GLY A 9 -15.91 -2.31 -2.93
CA GLY A 9 -14.49 -2.46 -3.20
C GLY A 9 -14.09 -2.25 -4.66
N ASP A 10 -15.02 -2.20 -5.60
CA ASP A 10 -14.71 -2.11 -7.04
C ASP A 10 -13.87 -0.87 -7.40
N PRO A 11 -14.16 0.33 -6.89
CA PRO A 11 -13.33 1.50 -7.15
C PRO A 11 -11.91 1.35 -6.62
N LEU A 12 -11.74 0.67 -5.48
CA LEU A 12 -10.43 0.40 -4.89
C LEU A 12 -9.65 -0.59 -5.76
N ARG A 13 -10.28 -1.65 -6.24
CA ARG A 13 -9.63 -2.62 -7.14
C ARG A 13 -9.16 -1.95 -8.44
N GLY A 14 -9.99 -1.06 -9.00
CA GLY A 14 -9.61 -0.26 -10.16
C GLY A 14 -8.43 0.67 -9.87
N LYS A 15 -8.43 1.36 -8.72
CA LYS A 15 -7.38 2.32 -8.35
C LYS A 15 -6.05 1.64 -7.98
N LEU A 16 -6.10 0.55 -7.23
CA LEU A 16 -4.92 -0.19 -6.75
C LEU A 16 -4.30 -1.08 -7.84
N GLY A 17 -5.06 -1.44 -8.87
CA GLY A 17 -4.61 -2.29 -9.97
C GLY A 17 -4.40 -3.75 -9.55
N LEU A 18 -3.40 -4.39 -10.16
CA LEU A 18 -3.12 -5.81 -9.98
C LEU A 18 -2.79 -6.15 -8.52
N SER A 19 -3.54 -7.09 -7.95
CA SER A 19 -3.23 -7.64 -6.64
C SER A 19 -2.05 -8.61 -6.72
N GLN A 20 -1.28 -8.65 -5.63
CA GLN A 20 -0.22 -9.64 -5.45
C GLN A 20 -0.81 -11.01 -5.15
N SER A 21 -1.84 -11.06 -4.30
CA SER A 21 -2.52 -12.32 -3.97
C SER A 21 -3.92 -12.06 -3.44
N THR A 22 -4.74 -13.12 -3.50
CA THR A 22 -6.10 -13.14 -2.95
C THR A 22 -6.24 -14.40 -2.11
N LYS A 23 -6.86 -14.27 -0.93
CA LYS A 23 -7.18 -15.38 -0.03
C LYS A 23 -8.68 -15.40 0.20
N THR A 24 -9.35 -16.47 -0.23
CA THR A 24 -10.78 -16.66 -0.01
C THR A 24 -11.05 -17.17 1.40
N ALA A 25 -12.13 -16.71 2.02
CA ALA A 25 -12.62 -17.14 3.32
C ALA A 25 -14.12 -17.47 3.26
N ALA A 26 -14.64 -18.12 4.29
CA ALA A 26 -16.05 -18.51 4.33
C ALA A 26 -17.02 -17.30 4.29
N ASP A 27 -16.56 -16.11 4.69
CA ASP A 27 -17.33 -14.87 4.81
C ASP A 27 -16.94 -13.81 3.76
N GLY A 28 -16.08 -14.14 2.80
CA GLY A 28 -15.64 -13.24 1.74
C GLY A 28 -14.21 -13.53 1.27
N GLU A 29 -13.38 -12.50 1.16
CA GLU A 29 -11.99 -12.65 0.74
C GLU A 29 -11.09 -11.54 1.29
N ALA A 30 -9.79 -11.81 1.37
CA ALA A 30 -8.76 -10.82 1.64
C ALA A 30 -7.85 -10.68 0.42
N VAL A 31 -7.70 -9.47 -0.10
CA VAL A 31 -6.83 -9.18 -1.24
C VAL A 31 -5.64 -8.36 -0.77
N PHE A 32 -4.48 -8.67 -1.31
CA PHE A 32 -3.19 -8.12 -0.92
C PHE A 32 -2.54 -7.42 -2.12
N TRP A 33 -2.05 -6.20 -1.89
CA TRP A 33 -1.25 -5.43 -2.85
C TRP A 33 0.11 -5.15 -2.24
N LEU A 34 1.15 -5.10 -3.09
CA LEU A 34 2.51 -4.79 -2.70
C LEU A 34 2.99 -3.56 -3.47
N ARG A 35 3.56 -2.60 -2.75
CA ARG A 35 4.33 -1.49 -3.33
C ARG A 35 5.77 -1.59 -2.85
N ARG A 36 6.67 -1.14 -3.71
CA ARG A 36 8.10 -0.97 -3.41
C ARG A 36 8.43 0.49 -3.66
N ALA A 37 9.11 1.10 -2.72
CA ALA A 37 9.72 2.40 -2.89
C ALA A 37 11.23 2.22 -2.83
N GLU A 38 11.91 2.88 -3.75
CA GLU A 38 13.35 3.05 -3.64
C GLU A 38 13.60 4.00 -2.46
N ALA A 39 14.31 3.53 -1.44
CA ALA A 39 14.73 4.41 -0.36
C ALA A 39 15.84 5.31 -0.91
N VAL A 40 15.59 6.61 -1.00
CA VAL A 40 16.63 7.59 -1.34
C VAL A 40 17.20 8.16 -0.05
N GLY A 41 18.46 7.87 0.22
CA GLY A 41 19.22 8.45 1.33
C GLY A 41 20.06 9.62 0.83
N CYS A 42 19.83 10.82 1.39
CA CYS A 42 20.66 11.99 1.12
C CYS A 42 21.71 12.16 2.23
N GLY A 43 22.97 12.29 1.83
CA GLY A 43 24.09 12.51 2.73
C GLY A 43 25.10 13.47 2.12
N ILE A 44 25.99 14.01 2.94
CA ILE A 44 27.15 14.77 2.46
C ILE A 44 28.26 13.75 2.16
N ASP A 45 28.79 13.78 0.93
CA ASP A 45 29.91 12.91 0.55
C ASP A 45 31.26 13.44 1.05
N ALA A 46 32.33 12.70 0.82
CA ALA A 46 33.68 13.08 1.25
C ALA A 46 34.19 14.40 0.63
N SER A 47 33.56 14.89 -0.45
CA SER A 47 33.87 16.16 -1.09
C SER A 47 33.07 17.34 -0.51
N GLY A 48 32.20 17.09 0.47
CA GLY A 48 31.34 18.10 1.06
C GLY A 48 30.08 18.39 0.23
N GLN A 49 29.82 17.61 -0.83
CA GLN A 49 28.65 17.79 -1.68
C GLN A 49 27.46 16.98 -1.16
N MET A 50 26.26 17.56 -1.22
CA MET A 50 25.02 16.85 -0.93
C MET A 50 24.74 15.88 -2.08
N ARG A 51 24.68 14.58 -1.76
CA ARG A 51 24.32 13.54 -2.72
C ARG A 51 23.21 12.67 -2.16
N CYS A 52 22.18 12.50 -2.98
CA CYS A 52 21.11 11.55 -2.73
C CYS A 52 21.42 10.28 -3.52
N LEU A 53 21.62 9.17 -2.81
CA LEU A 53 21.83 7.86 -3.41
C LEU A 53 20.65 6.98 -3.08
N THR A 54 20.34 6.04 -3.96
CA THR A 54 19.44 4.94 -3.64
C THR A 54 20.10 4.15 -2.51
N ALA A 55 19.60 4.32 -1.29
CA ALA A 55 19.94 3.46 -0.17
C ALA A 55 19.37 2.10 -0.53
N GLY A 56 20.23 1.13 -0.86
CA GLY A 56 19.86 -0.18 -1.43
C GLY A 56 18.97 -1.09 -0.57
N ALA A 57 18.23 -0.55 0.40
CA ALA A 57 17.14 -1.21 1.08
C ALA A 57 15.83 -0.90 0.33
N ASP A 58 15.33 -1.88 -0.42
CA ASP A 58 13.97 -1.83 -0.97
C ASP A 58 12.97 -1.63 0.18
N ALA A 59 12.33 -0.46 0.23
CA ALA A 59 11.26 -0.21 1.17
C ALA A 59 10.00 -0.87 0.63
N THR A 60 9.50 -1.91 1.29
CA THR A 60 8.28 -2.60 0.86
C THR A 60 7.09 -2.22 1.72
N CYS A 61 5.92 -2.12 1.12
CA CYS A 61 4.66 -2.00 1.85
C CYS A 61 3.59 -2.93 1.30
N VAL A 62 2.84 -3.55 2.21
CA VAL A 62 1.71 -4.43 1.91
C VAL A 62 0.42 -3.75 2.36
N LEU A 63 -0.55 -3.66 1.46
CA LEU A 63 -1.93 -3.31 1.76
C LEU A 63 -2.78 -4.58 1.72
N ALA A 64 -3.47 -4.87 2.80
CA ALA A 64 -4.45 -5.94 2.88
C ALA A 64 -5.86 -5.35 3.04
N ILE A 65 -6.80 -5.73 2.18
CA ILE A 65 -8.21 -5.35 2.29
C ILE A 65 -9.06 -6.61 2.36
N GLY A 66 -9.87 -6.70 3.42
CA GLY A 66 -10.91 -7.72 3.55
C GLY A 66 -12.21 -7.24 2.95
N PHE A 67 -12.79 -8.04 2.06
CA PHE A 67 -14.09 -7.83 1.45
C PHE A 67 -15.08 -8.89 1.95
N ASP A 68 -16.36 -8.52 2.10
CA ASP A 68 -17.44 -9.47 2.33
C ASP A 68 -17.85 -10.17 1.02
N LYS A 69 -18.79 -11.12 1.12
CA LYS A 69 -19.37 -11.83 -0.05
C LYS A 69 -20.04 -10.92 -1.08
N GLN A 70 -20.39 -9.68 -0.71
CA GLN A 70 -20.99 -8.69 -1.59
C GLN A 70 -19.93 -7.77 -2.21
N GLY A 71 -18.63 -8.01 -1.96
CA GLY A 71 -17.54 -7.17 -2.44
C GLY A 71 -17.38 -5.86 -1.66
N LYS A 72 -18.01 -5.70 -0.50
CA LYS A 72 -17.88 -4.49 0.34
C LYS A 72 -16.70 -4.60 1.28
N VAL A 73 -16.03 -3.49 1.54
CA VAL A 73 -14.86 -3.45 2.43
C VAL A 73 -15.30 -3.70 3.88
N LYS A 74 -14.83 -4.80 4.48
CA LYS A 74 -14.99 -5.08 5.91
C LYS A 74 -13.90 -4.41 6.73
N THR A 75 -12.65 -4.52 6.29
CA THR A 75 -11.48 -4.04 7.02
C THR A 75 -10.32 -3.84 6.06
N TRP A 76 -9.34 -3.04 6.46
CA TRP A 76 -8.09 -2.90 5.74
C TRP A 76 -6.94 -2.57 6.69
N ARG A 77 -5.74 -2.95 6.31
CA ARG A 77 -4.50 -2.70 7.04
C ARG A 77 -3.37 -2.46 6.06
N ILE A 78 -2.48 -1.54 6.42
CA ILE A 78 -1.22 -1.29 5.73
C ILE A 78 -0.09 -1.64 6.69
N SER A 79 0.93 -2.32 6.19
CA SER A 79 2.13 -2.66 6.97
C SER A 79 3.37 -2.66 6.09
N GLY A 80 4.45 -2.07 6.58
CA GLY A 80 5.72 -2.00 5.87
C GLY A 80 6.47 -0.70 6.15
N ALA A 81 7.41 -0.37 5.26
CA ALA A 81 8.24 0.80 5.35
C ALA A 81 7.42 2.09 5.05
N PRO A 82 7.53 3.15 5.87
CA PRO A 82 6.77 4.39 5.69
C PRO A 82 6.77 4.98 4.27
N PRO A 83 7.91 5.10 3.55
CA PRO A 83 7.90 5.71 2.20
C PRO A 83 7.08 4.90 1.19
N ALA A 84 7.10 3.56 1.27
CA ALA A 84 6.29 2.71 0.40
C ALA A 84 4.81 2.69 0.82
N CYS A 85 4.53 2.82 2.11
CA CYS A 85 3.16 2.85 2.62
C CYS A 85 2.42 4.16 2.34
N GLN A 86 3.15 5.27 2.22
CA GLN A 86 2.55 6.56 1.87
C GLN A 86 1.82 6.51 0.53
N MET A 87 2.36 5.78 -0.46
CA MET A 87 1.71 5.58 -1.76
C MET A 87 0.29 5.02 -1.64
N PHE A 88 0.09 4.04 -0.74
CA PHE A 88 -1.25 3.50 -0.49
C PHE A 88 -2.13 4.46 0.29
N VAL A 89 -1.58 5.25 1.21
CA VAL A 89 -2.35 6.26 1.96
C VAL A 89 -2.92 7.31 1.01
N ASP A 90 -2.13 7.77 0.04
CA ASP A 90 -2.55 8.74 -0.97
C ASP A 90 -3.64 8.13 -1.88
N GLU A 91 -3.51 6.84 -2.22
CA GLU A 91 -4.53 6.12 -3.00
C GLU A 91 -5.83 5.87 -2.21
N LEU A 92 -5.76 5.67 -0.89
CA LEU A 92 -6.93 5.40 -0.05
C LEU A 92 -7.61 6.66 0.48
N THR A 93 -6.98 7.83 0.39
CA THR A 93 -7.60 9.09 0.81
C THR A 93 -8.46 9.63 -0.33
N PRO A 94 -9.78 9.85 -0.14
CA PRO A 94 -10.60 10.52 -1.13
C PRO A 94 -10.13 11.98 -1.24
N SER A 95 -9.75 12.41 -2.45
CA SER A 95 -9.58 13.83 -2.80
C SER A 95 -10.91 14.56 -2.82
#